data_AF-T1CFQ2-F1
#
_entry.id   AF-T1CFQ2-F1
#
_cell.length_a   1.000
_cell.length_b   1.000
_cell.length_c   1.000
_cell.angle_alpha   90.00
_cell.angle_beta   90.00
_cell.angle_gamma   90.00
#
_symmetry.space_group_name_H-M   'P 1'
#
loop_
_entity.id
_entity.type
_entity.pdbx_description
1 polymer ?
#
loop_
_entity_poly.entity_id
_entity_poly.type
_entity_poly.pdbx_seq_one_letter_code
_entity_poly.pdbx_strand_id
1 'polypeptide(L)' 'MRQFITPGEELPKEAKRNEYVAVYNGKAYSNIMGFYDTERKDIVPLEGMWKPRIGDSVIGVVERPTRA' A
#
# COMPACT_ATOMS: atom_id res chain seq x y z
N MET A 1 9.06 12.10 -7.69
CA MET A 1 10.28 11.24 -7.75
C MET A 1 10.02 9.97 -6.95
N ARG A 2 10.59 8.82 -7.31
CA ARG A 2 10.43 7.56 -6.56
C ARG A 2 11.70 7.21 -5.81
N GLN A 3 11.59 6.99 -4.50
CA GLN A 3 12.69 6.54 -3.64
C GLN A 3 12.44 5.09 -3.26
N PHE A 4 13.44 4.23 -3.45
CA PHE A 4 13.35 2.84 -2.98
C PHE A 4 13.34 2.82 -1.44
N ILE A 5 12.47 2.00 -0.86
CA ILE A 5 12.32 1.86 0.59
C ILE A 5 12.30 0.39 1.01
N THR A 6 12.73 0.13 2.24
CA THR A 6 12.77 -1.20 2.85
C THR A 6 11.84 -1.32 4.08
N PRO A 7 11.40 -2.53 4.46
CA PRO A 7 10.64 -2.71 5.70
C PRO A 7 11.42 -2.19 6.92
N GLY A 8 10.78 -1.42 7.79
CA GLY A 8 11.36 -0.80 8.97
C GLY A 8 12.01 0.57 8.72
N GLU A 9 12.13 1.00 7.46
CA GLU A 9 12.67 2.31 7.12
C GLU A 9 11.71 3.44 7.56
N GLU A 10 12.25 4.49 8.20
CA GLU A 10 11.47 5.65 8.64
C GLU A 10 11.04 6.48 7.41
N LEU A 11 9.76 6.79 7.35
CA LEU A 11 9.15 7.55 6.26
C LEU A 11 9.03 9.03 6.65
N PRO A 12 8.94 9.94 5.66
CA PRO A 12 8.63 11.35 5.91
C PRO A 12 7.33 11.51 6.70
N LYS A 13 7.26 12.55 7.53
CA LYS A 13 6.11 12.80 8.43
C LYS A 13 4.78 12.96 7.68
N GLU A 14 4.85 13.48 6.47
CA GLU A 14 3.74 13.69 5.55
C GLU A 14 3.35 12.45 4.73
N ALA A 15 4.02 11.32 4.93
CA ALA A 15 3.63 10.06 4.31
C ALA A 15 2.17 9.74 4.62
N LYS A 16 1.41 9.43 3.56
CA LYS A 16 0.01 9.05 3.64
C LYS A 16 -0.10 7.76 4.45
N ARG A 17 -0.98 7.77 5.44
CA ARG A 17 -1.29 6.58 6.23
C ARG A 17 -2.17 5.64 5.41
N ASN A 18 -1.66 4.45 5.15
CA ASN A 18 -2.32 3.39 4.41
C ASN A 18 -1.90 2.04 5.01
N GLU A 19 -2.28 0.93 4.38
CA GLU A 19 -1.95 -0.42 4.82
C GLU A 19 -0.45 -0.77 4.77
N TYR A 20 0.37 0.05 4.11
CA TYR A 20 1.81 -0.11 3.94
C TYR A 20 2.66 0.68 4.95
N VAL A 21 2.00 1.46 5.81
CA VAL A 21 2.64 2.32 6.81
C VAL A 21 2.29 1.85 8.21
N ALA A 22 3.31 1.49 8.99
CA ALA A 22 3.20 1.27 10.42
C ALA A 22 3.48 2.58 11.18
N VAL A 23 2.71 2.86 12.24
CA VAL A 23 2.95 4.01 13.11
C VAL A 23 3.42 3.52 14.47
N TYR A 24 4.61 3.96 14.88
CA TYR A 24 5.20 3.62 16.17
C TYR A 24 5.81 4.87 16.80
N ASN A 25 5.45 5.18 18.05
CA ASN A 25 5.88 6.39 18.78
C ASN A 25 5.73 7.70 17.97
N GLY A 26 4.63 7.83 17.22
CA GLY A 26 4.34 9.02 16.41
C GLY A 26 5.14 9.12 15.10
N LYS A 27 6.04 8.17 14.82
CA LYS A 27 6.79 8.08 13.57
C LYS A 27 6.17 7.06 12.63
N ALA A 28 6.28 7.33 11.33
CA ALA A 28 5.80 6.45 10.27
C ALA A 28 6.95 5.60 9.74
N TYR A 29 6.70 4.32 9.53
CA TYR A 29 7.67 3.36 9.03
C TYR A 29 7.06 2.55 7.91
N SER A 30 7.85 2.20 6.90
CA SER A 30 7.41 1.24 5.89
C SER A 30 7.28 -0.15 6.52
N ASN A 31 6.20 -0.87 6.23
CA ASN A 31 6.09 -2.29 6.61
C ASN A 31 6.34 -3.25 5.44
N ILE A 32 6.66 -2.72 4.25
CA ILE A 32 6.95 -3.48 3.03
C ILE A 32 8.19 -2.94 2.30
N MET A 33 8.64 -3.70 1.31
CA MET A 33 9.60 -3.23 0.31
C MET A 33 8.84 -2.57 -0.85
N GLY A 34 9.34 -1.44 -1.34
CA GLY A 34 8.56 -0.62 -2.26
C GLY A 34 9.29 0.58 -2.81
N PHE A 35 8.51 1.45 -3.45
CA PHE A 35 8.89 2.82 -3.72
C PHE A 35 8.01 3.78 -2.93
N TYR A 36 8.63 4.71 -2.22
CA TYR A 36 7.95 5.91 -1.75
C TYR A 36 7.85 6.91 -2.91
N ASP A 37 6.62 7.31 -3.25
CA ASP A 37 6.32 8.34 -4.22
C ASP A 37 6.24 9.69 -3.49
N THR A 38 7.24 10.55 -3.68
CA THR A 38 7.35 11.82 -2.95
C THR A 38 6.25 12.83 -3.30
N GLU A 39 5.62 12.69 -4.47
CA GLU A 39 4.58 13.62 -4.94
C GLU A 39 3.23 13.21 -4.39
N ARG A 40 2.91 11.91 -4.48
CA ARG A 40 1.67 11.35 -3.95
C ARG A 40 1.72 11.09 -2.44
N LYS A 41 2.93 11.15 -1.87
CA LYS A 41 3.24 10.80 -0.48
C LYS A 41 2.79 9.38 -0.14
N ASP A 42 2.77 8.49 -1.14
CA ASP A 42 2.18 7.15 -1.06
C ASP A 42 3.26 6.08 -1.30
N ILE A 43 2.97 4.84 -0.90
CA ILE A 43 3.88 3.70 -1.10
C ILE A 43 3.34 2.84 -2.23
N VAL A 44 4.22 2.53 -3.18
CA VAL A 44 3.97 1.61 -4.29
C VAL A 44 4.70 0.30 -3.97
N PRO A 45 4.00 -0.81 -3.71
CA PRO A 45 4.62 -2.10 -3.48
C PRO A 45 5.30 -2.62 -4.75
N LEU A 46 6.41 -3.37 -4.59
CA LEU A 46 7.06 -4.08 -5.69
C LEU A 46 6.36 -5.41 -6.02
N GLU A 47 5.84 -6.07 -4.99
CA GLU A 47 5.18 -7.36 -5.06
C GLU A 47 4.03 -7.43 -4.05
N GLY A 48 3.15 -8.39 -4.23
CA GLY A 48 2.06 -8.67 -3.30
C GLY A 48 0.80 -9.19 -3.98
N MET A 49 -0.16 -9.58 -3.15
CA MET A 49 -1.50 -9.89 -3.64
C MET A 49 -2.28 -8.60 -3.90
N TRP A 50 -3.14 -8.62 -4.91
CA TRP A 50 -4.07 -7.51 -5.12
C TRP A 50 -4.96 -7.35 -3.88
N LYS A 51 -5.00 -6.12 -3.36
CA LYS A 51 -5.93 -5.69 -2.32
C LYS A 51 -6.97 -4.80 -2.97
N PRO A 52 -8.27 -5.17 -2.93
CA PRO A 52 -9.31 -4.37 -3.55
C PRO A 52 -9.36 -2.94 -3.00
N ARG A 53 -9.43 -1.95 -3.88
CA ARG A 53 -9.63 -0.54 -3.52
C ARG A 53 -10.92 0.00 -4.13
N ILE A 54 -11.50 1.01 -3.46
CA ILE A 54 -12.70 1.70 -3.97
C ILE A 54 -12.36 2.31 -5.34
N GLY A 55 -13.14 1.97 -6.35
CA GLY A 55 -12.96 2.45 -7.73
C GLY A 55 -12.09 1.54 -8.60
N ASP A 56 -11.50 0.48 -8.06
CA ASP A 56 -10.83 -0.52 -8.88
C ASP A 56 -11.86 -1.20 -9.80
N SER A 57 -11.54 -1.24 -11.10
CA SER A 57 -12.25 -2.07 -12.07
C SER A 57 -11.57 -3.43 -12.16
N VAL A 58 -12.33 -4.51 -11.98
CA VAL A 58 -11.79 -5.87 -11.96
C VAL A 58 -12.55 -6.81 -12.87
N ILE A 59 -11.84 -7.84 -13.35
CA ILE A 59 -12.42 -8.97 -14.08
C ILE A 59 -12.21 -10.20 -13.20
N GLY A 60 -13.31 -10.89 -12.87
CA GLY A 60 -13.30 -12.10 -12.05
C GLY A 60 -14.08 -13.22 -12.71
N VAL A 61 -13.90 -14.44 -12.20
CA VAL A 61 -14.66 -15.63 -12.59
C VAL A 61 -15.62 -15.99 -11.45
N VAL A 62 -16.89 -16.22 -11.76
CA VAL A 62 -17.88 -16.63 -10.76
C VAL A 62 -17.63 -18.09 -10.36
N GLU A 63 -17.21 -18.33 -9.11
CA GLU A 63 -16.90 -19.69 -8.63
C GLU A 63 -18.14 -20.48 -8.18
N ARG A 64 -19.07 -19.82 -7.49
CA ARG A 64 -20.30 -20.46 -6.99
C ARG A 64 -21.46 -19.47 -6.98
N PRO A 65 -22.56 -19.76 -7.69
CA PRO A 65 -23.79 -19.00 -7.54
C PRO A 65 -24.45 -19.36 -6.20
N THR A 66 -24.94 -18.37 -5.47
CA THR A 66 -25.84 -18.55 -4.31
C THR A 66 -27.30 -18.40 -4.75
N ARG A 67 -28.21 -19.15 -4.10
CA ARG A 67 -29.65 -19.05 -4.38
C ARG A 67 -30.17 -17.67 -3.96
N ALA A 68 -31.05 -17.10 -4.80
CA ALA A 68 -31.80 -15.88 -4.53
C ALA A 68 -32.95 -16.12 -3.54
#